data_AF-A0A8H6XAY5-F1
#
_entry.id   AF-A0A8H6XAY5-F1
#
_cell.length_a   1.000
_cell.length_b   1.000
_cell.length_c   1.000
_cell.angle_alpha   90.00
_cell.angle_beta   90.00
_cell.angle_gamma   90.00
#
_symmetry.space_group_name_H-M   'P 1'
#
loop_
_entity.id
_entity.type
_entity.pdbx_description
1 polymer ?
#
loop_
_entity_poly.entity_id
_entity_poly.type
_entity_poly.pdbx_seq_one_letter_code
_entity_poly.pdbx_strand_id
1 'polypeptide(L)'
;MTGRRPPPSSSNGNGGLAFIGMQRCKDCTSSPINQLAARQQQLGFVTVFTLNEPDAPGTGYVSPSDAAGWYKQYINPLAIKKALPAVTSSATAGQGLDWVQQMINACAGGCFYDYINLHWYGQNFQQFQTYINAAHAKFPNNKIVVSEFALANPPGGQADQLNFFRQAFAFLDAATFVEMYFPFAATSPALFNANDANPGAIGTSSMLYNNDGTISAVGQLLLSA
;
A
#
# COMPACT_ATOMS: atom_id res chain seq x y z
N MET A 1 -18.58 17.49 11.99
CA MET A 1 -18.72 16.02 12.00
C MET A 1 -18.18 15.50 10.68
N THR A 2 -16.88 15.24 10.60
CA THR A 2 -16.24 14.75 9.38
C THR A 2 -16.61 13.28 9.20
N GLY A 3 -17.39 13.00 8.16
CA GLY A 3 -17.88 11.66 7.86
C GLY A 3 -16.74 10.74 7.43
N ARG A 4 -16.14 10.03 8.39
CA ARG A 4 -15.41 8.81 8.07
C ARG A 4 -16.42 7.80 7.54
N ARG A 5 -16.23 7.34 6.30
CA ARG A 5 -16.95 6.16 5.80
C ARG A 5 -16.55 4.99 6.71
N PRO A 6 -17.51 4.25 7.30
CA PRO A 6 -17.16 3.05 8.03
C PRO A 6 -16.39 2.11 7.10
N PRO A 7 -15.32 1.44 7.59
CA PRO A 7 -14.68 0.41 6.81
C PRO A 7 -15.75 -0.60 6.38
N PRO A 8 -15.72 -1.11 5.13
CA PRO A 8 -16.67 -2.13 4.72
C PRO A 8 -16.59 -3.30 5.71
N SER A 9 -17.73 -3.83 6.14
CA SER A 9 -17.71 -4.97 7.07
C SER A 9 -17.31 -6.24 6.33
N SER A 10 -16.45 -7.07 6.94
CA SER A 10 -16.27 -8.47 6.52
C SER A 10 -16.52 -9.41 7.69
N SER A 11 -17.22 -10.51 7.41
CA SER A 11 -17.67 -11.51 8.38
C SER A 11 -16.70 -12.70 8.54
N ASN A 12 -15.46 -12.60 8.04
CA ASN A 12 -14.52 -13.72 7.92
C ASN A 12 -13.48 -13.79 9.06
N GLY A 13 -13.80 -13.27 10.26
CA GLY A 13 -12.85 -13.28 11.39
C GLY A 13 -11.83 -12.14 11.39
N ASN A 14 -11.96 -11.14 10.51
CA ASN A 14 -11.04 -10.00 10.39
C ASN A 14 -11.34 -8.85 11.37
N GLY A 15 -11.96 -9.14 12.52
CA GLY A 15 -12.33 -8.10 13.50
C GLY A 15 -13.30 -7.03 12.97
N GLY A 16 -14.10 -7.34 11.95
CA GLY A 16 -15.02 -6.40 11.30
C GLY A 16 -14.40 -5.51 10.21
N LEU A 17 -13.10 -5.65 9.91
CA LEU A 17 -12.43 -4.91 8.85
C LEU A 17 -12.66 -5.52 7.46
N ALA A 18 -12.72 -4.68 6.43
CA ALA A 18 -12.78 -5.11 5.04
C ALA A 18 -11.47 -5.78 4.61
N PHE A 19 -11.56 -6.97 4.06
CA PHE A 19 -10.43 -7.58 3.36
C PHE A 19 -10.29 -6.99 1.95
N ILE A 20 -9.08 -6.60 1.59
CA ILE A 20 -8.69 -6.21 0.24
C ILE A 20 -7.84 -7.34 -0.33
N GLY A 21 -8.30 -7.97 -1.42
CA GLY A 21 -7.50 -8.97 -2.11
C GLY A 21 -6.26 -8.34 -2.75
N MET A 22 -5.14 -9.06 -2.82
CA MET A 22 -3.94 -8.58 -3.48
C MET A 22 -3.32 -9.65 -4.39
N GLN A 23 -3.13 -9.30 -5.66
CA GLN A 23 -2.37 -10.09 -6.61
C GLN A 23 -0.96 -9.51 -6.77
N ARG A 24 -0.12 -9.73 -5.74
CA ARG A 24 1.21 -9.09 -5.61
C ARG A 24 2.21 -9.44 -6.71
N CYS A 25 1.98 -10.54 -7.42
CA CYS A 25 2.86 -11.17 -8.39
C CYS A 25 2.06 -11.44 -9.68
N LYS A 26 2.73 -11.50 -10.85
CA LYS A 26 2.03 -11.84 -12.11
C LYS A 26 1.37 -13.22 -12.04
N ASP A 27 2.06 -14.16 -11.39
CA ASP A 27 1.58 -15.47 -10.98
C ASP A 27 2.54 -16.03 -9.91
N CYS A 28 2.03 -16.65 -8.86
CA CYS A 28 2.85 -17.31 -7.84
C CYS A 28 2.05 -18.33 -7.04
N THR A 29 2.71 -19.36 -6.49
CA THR A 29 2.03 -20.51 -5.86
C THR A 29 1.05 -20.13 -4.74
N SER A 30 1.36 -19.10 -3.95
CA SER A 30 0.45 -18.62 -2.88
C SER A 30 -0.73 -17.81 -3.41
N SER A 31 -0.58 -17.16 -4.56
CA SER A 31 -1.63 -16.41 -5.25
C SER A 31 -1.65 -16.72 -6.75
N PRO A 32 -2.12 -17.92 -7.14
CA PRO A 32 -2.18 -18.30 -8.55
C PRO A 32 -3.14 -17.39 -9.30
N ILE A 33 -2.69 -16.80 -10.41
CA ILE A 33 -3.45 -15.77 -11.12
C ILE A 33 -4.79 -16.30 -11.64
N ASN A 34 -4.84 -17.58 -12.03
CA ASN A 34 -6.05 -18.25 -12.49
C ASN A 34 -7.10 -18.45 -11.39
N GLN A 35 -6.73 -18.30 -10.12
CA GLN A 35 -7.65 -18.39 -8.98
C GLN A 35 -8.15 -17.02 -8.52
N LEU A 36 -7.63 -15.90 -9.05
CA LEU A 36 -7.96 -14.56 -8.54
C LEU A 36 -9.47 -14.28 -8.56
N ALA A 37 -10.15 -14.55 -9.67
CA ALA A 37 -11.59 -14.33 -9.79
C ALA A 37 -12.40 -15.25 -8.85
N ALA A 38 -12.01 -16.52 -8.74
CA ALA A 38 -12.66 -17.46 -7.82
C ALA A 38 -12.49 -17.03 -6.35
N ARG A 39 -11.29 -16.57 -5.98
CA ARG A 39 -11.01 -16.02 -4.63
C ARG A 39 -11.80 -14.74 -4.38
N GLN A 40 -11.94 -13.87 -5.37
CA GLN A 40 -12.78 -12.67 -5.27
C GLN A 40 -14.24 -13.03 -4.99
N GLN A 41 -14.81 -13.97 -5.73
CA GLN A 41 -16.19 -14.42 -5.54
C GLN A 41 -16.38 -15.09 -4.17
N GLN A 42 -15.43 -15.94 -3.76
CA GLN A 42 -15.50 -16.68 -2.51
C GLN A 42 -15.37 -15.77 -1.28
N LEU A 43 -14.45 -14.80 -1.32
CA LEU A 43 -14.15 -13.93 -0.18
C LEU A 43 -14.94 -12.61 -0.20
N GLY A 44 -15.53 -12.26 -1.34
CA GLY A 44 -16.37 -11.08 -1.49
C GLY A 44 -15.62 -9.74 -1.34
N PHE A 45 -14.30 -9.71 -1.54
CA PHE A 45 -13.57 -8.43 -1.47
C PHE A 45 -14.05 -7.48 -2.59
N VAL A 46 -14.26 -6.22 -2.20
CA VAL A 46 -14.82 -5.15 -3.07
C VAL A 46 -13.74 -4.21 -3.62
N THR A 47 -12.50 -4.42 -3.19
CA THR A 47 -11.31 -3.75 -3.70
C THR A 47 -10.21 -4.79 -3.91
N VAL A 48 -9.41 -4.63 -4.96
CA VAL A 48 -8.22 -5.45 -5.22
C VAL A 48 -6.99 -4.58 -5.46
N PHE A 49 -5.89 -4.93 -4.79
CA PHE A 49 -4.55 -4.42 -5.07
C PHE A 49 -3.81 -5.35 -6.02
N THR A 50 -2.85 -4.81 -6.77
CA THR A 50 -2.17 -5.55 -7.83
C THR A 50 -0.69 -5.76 -7.50
N LEU A 51 0.21 -5.61 -8.48
CA LEU A 51 1.62 -5.96 -8.33
C LEU A 51 2.27 -5.12 -7.23
N ASN A 52 3.20 -5.74 -6.50
CA ASN A 52 3.97 -5.09 -5.44
C ASN A 52 5.35 -4.67 -5.95
N GLU A 53 5.61 -3.37 -5.98
CA GLU A 53 6.88 -2.77 -6.40
C GLU A 53 7.44 -3.33 -7.72
N PRO A 54 6.63 -3.40 -8.80
CA PRO A 54 7.12 -3.87 -10.09
C PRO A 54 8.18 -2.94 -10.70
N ASP A 55 8.32 -1.73 -10.16
CA ASP A 55 9.26 -0.70 -10.58
C ASP A 55 10.68 -0.91 -10.03
N ALA A 56 10.84 -1.69 -8.95
CA ALA A 56 12.14 -1.88 -8.31
C ALA A 56 12.97 -2.99 -8.99
N PRO A 57 14.21 -2.69 -9.46
CA PRO A 57 15.11 -3.72 -9.98
C PRO A 57 15.62 -4.59 -8.83
N GLY A 58 15.14 -5.83 -8.74
CA GLY A 58 15.58 -6.81 -7.74
C GLY A 58 14.46 -7.53 -6.98
N THR A 59 13.24 -7.00 -7.02
CA THR A 59 12.05 -7.57 -6.34
C THR A 59 11.13 -8.36 -7.28
N GLY A 60 11.56 -8.60 -8.53
CA GLY A 60 10.73 -9.17 -9.59
C GLY A 60 10.18 -8.13 -10.55
N TYR A 61 11.04 -7.20 -10.99
CA TYR A 61 10.73 -6.11 -11.93
C TYR A 61 9.80 -6.54 -13.07
N VAL A 62 8.80 -5.71 -13.35
CA VAL A 62 7.90 -5.84 -14.50
C VAL A 62 7.91 -4.54 -15.27
N SER A 63 8.13 -4.60 -16.58
CA SER A 63 8.08 -3.40 -17.42
C SER A 63 6.68 -2.77 -17.39
N PRO A 64 6.56 -1.44 -17.55
CA PRO A 64 5.24 -0.79 -17.60
C PRO A 64 4.31 -1.37 -18.67
N SER A 65 4.85 -1.76 -19.83
CA SER A 65 4.09 -2.40 -20.91
C SER A 65 3.60 -3.80 -20.56
N ASP A 66 4.45 -4.62 -19.93
CA ASP A 66 4.07 -5.96 -19.51
C ASP A 66 3.03 -5.91 -18.38
N ALA A 67 3.19 -4.97 -17.45
CA ALA A 67 2.23 -4.74 -16.37
C ALA A 67 0.87 -4.30 -16.94
N ALA A 68 0.84 -3.39 -17.91
CA ALA A 68 -0.40 -2.95 -18.56
C ALA A 68 -1.09 -4.10 -19.32
N GLY A 69 -0.34 -4.91 -20.07
CA GLY A 69 -0.87 -6.11 -20.75
C GLY A 69 -1.47 -7.11 -19.77
N TRP A 70 -0.73 -7.43 -18.71
CA TRP A 70 -1.17 -8.32 -17.65
C TRP A 70 -2.41 -7.78 -16.91
N TYR A 71 -2.44 -6.49 -16.59
CA TYR A 71 -3.57 -5.85 -15.90
C TYR A 71 -4.85 -5.96 -16.73
N LYS A 72 -4.76 -5.66 -18.03
CA LYS A 72 -5.89 -5.79 -18.96
C LYS A 72 -6.41 -7.22 -19.05
N GLN A 73 -5.53 -8.21 -19.01
CA GLN A 73 -5.91 -9.61 -19.11
C GLN A 73 -6.56 -10.13 -17.83
N TYR A 74 -5.99 -9.82 -16.65
CA TYR A 74 -6.33 -10.53 -15.41
C TYR A 74 -7.05 -9.68 -14.37
N ILE A 75 -6.87 -8.36 -14.39
CA ILE A 75 -7.43 -7.47 -13.36
C ILE A 75 -8.70 -6.79 -13.84
N ASN A 76 -8.72 -6.29 -15.09
CA ASN A 76 -9.92 -5.68 -15.67
C ASN A 76 -11.21 -6.52 -15.54
N PRO A 77 -11.19 -7.85 -15.70
CA PRO A 77 -12.42 -8.66 -15.61
C PRO A 77 -13.11 -8.60 -14.24
N LEU A 78 -12.42 -8.16 -13.19
CA LEU A 78 -13.00 -8.00 -11.86
C LEU A 78 -13.83 -6.71 -11.81
N ALA A 79 -15.16 -6.85 -11.71
CA ALA A 79 -16.13 -5.76 -11.62
C ALA A 79 -16.22 -5.14 -10.21
N ILE A 80 -15.06 -4.82 -9.61
CA ILE A 80 -14.90 -4.22 -8.28
C ILE A 80 -13.93 -3.04 -8.36
N LYS A 81 -13.64 -2.36 -7.26
CA LYS A 81 -12.62 -1.30 -7.26
C LYS A 81 -11.21 -1.88 -7.38
N LYS A 82 -10.32 -1.19 -8.08
CA LYS A 82 -8.98 -1.69 -8.39
C LYS A 82 -7.91 -0.61 -8.21
N ALA A 83 -6.80 -0.98 -7.58
CA ALA A 83 -5.62 -0.14 -7.54
C ALA A 83 -4.60 -0.58 -8.60
N LEU A 84 -3.95 0.40 -9.25
CA LEU A 84 -2.72 0.14 -10.02
C LEU A 84 -1.63 -0.46 -9.09
N PRO A 85 -0.56 -1.03 -9.66
CA PRO A 85 0.54 -1.56 -8.87
C PRO A 85 1.07 -0.57 -7.85
N ALA A 86 1.39 -1.07 -6.66
CA ALA A 86 2.07 -0.27 -5.65
C ALA A 86 3.51 -0.05 -6.12
N VAL A 87 3.95 1.20 -6.21
CA VAL A 87 5.32 1.53 -6.60
C VAL A 87 6.13 2.08 -5.43
N THR A 88 7.44 1.94 -5.50
CA THR A 88 8.35 2.55 -4.53
C THR A 88 8.28 4.08 -4.54
N SER A 89 8.87 4.71 -3.52
CA SER A 89 9.13 6.16 -3.52
C SER A 89 10.40 6.57 -4.26
N SER A 90 10.99 5.68 -5.09
CA SER A 90 12.18 5.98 -5.87
C SER A 90 11.94 7.13 -6.85
N ALA A 91 12.93 8.03 -6.94
CA ALA A 91 12.97 9.12 -7.91
C ALA A 91 13.89 8.81 -9.10
N THR A 92 14.47 7.61 -9.16
CA THR A 92 15.27 7.16 -10.31
C THR A 92 14.37 7.04 -11.54
N ALA A 93 14.86 7.50 -12.70
CA ALA A 93 14.12 7.41 -13.97
C ALA A 93 13.70 5.96 -14.26
N GLY A 94 12.45 5.77 -14.68
CA GLY A 94 11.85 4.46 -14.89
C GLY A 94 11.35 3.75 -13.62
N GLN A 95 11.39 4.40 -12.45
CA GLN A 95 10.89 3.85 -11.18
C GLN A 95 9.82 4.75 -10.55
N GLY A 96 9.20 4.30 -9.47
CA GLY A 96 8.24 5.07 -8.69
C GLY A 96 7.14 5.71 -9.54
N LEU A 97 6.90 7.00 -9.32
CA LEU A 97 5.86 7.75 -10.03
C LEU A 97 6.11 7.88 -11.55
N ASP A 98 7.35 7.77 -12.00
CA ASP A 98 7.67 7.75 -13.44
C ASP A 98 7.21 6.43 -14.07
N TRP A 99 7.47 5.30 -13.39
CA TRP A 99 6.97 3.98 -13.81
C TRP A 99 5.43 3.95 -13.90
N VAL A 100 4.72 4.53 -12.91
CA VAL A 100 3.25 4.63 -12.93
C VAL A 100 2.76 5.38 -14.16
N GLN A 101 3.38 6.53 -14.48
CA GLN A 101 3.02 7.30 -15.67
C GLN A 101 3.24 6.50 -16.95
N GLN A 102 4.35 5.77 -17.05
CA GLN A 102 4.65 4.93 -18.20
C GLN A 102 3.64 3.78 -18.34
N MET A 103 3.20 3.18 -17.22
CA MET A 103 2.20 2.11 -17.24
C MET A 103 0.83 2.66 -17.68
N ILE A 104 0.41 3.81 -17.16
CA ILE A 104 -0.84 4.48 -17.56
C ILE A 104 -0.81 4.79 -19.07
N ASN A 105 0.32 5.26 -19.59
CA ASN A 105 0.49 5.49 -21.03
C ASN A 105 0.38 4.17 -21.81
N ALA A 106 1.03 3.10 -21.35
CA ALA A 106 0.98 1.77 -21.98
C ALA A 106 -0.40 1.11 -21.90
N CYS A 107 -1.22 1.48 -20.92
CA CYS A 107 -2.62 1.07 -20.87
C CYS A 107 -3.42 1.61 -22.07
N ALA A 108 -3.07 2.77 -22.62
CA ALA A 108 -3.75 3.41 -23.76
C ALA A 108 -5.28 3.50 -23.56
N GLY A 109 -5.70 3.83 -22.34
CA GLY A 109 -7.13 3.86 -21.94
C GLY A 109 -7.77 2.49 -21.68
N GLY A 110 -7.04 1.39 -21.85
CA GLY A 110 -7.55 0.03 -21.71
C GLY A 110 -7.49 -0.56 -20.30
N CYS A 111 -6.84 0.09 -19.33
CA CYS A 111 -6.84 -0.38 -17.93
C CYS A 111 -7.93 0.32 -17.14
N PHE A 112 -8.78 -0.44 -16.45
CA PHE A 112 -9.84 0.11 -15.59
C PHE A 112 -9.36 0.10 -14.15
N TYR A 113 -9.14 1.28 -13.56
CA TYR A 113 -8.63 1.42 -12.19
C TYR A 113 -9.26 2.63 -11.50
N ASP A 114 -9.29 2.57 -10.18
CA ASP A 114 -9.87 3.60 -9.30
C ASP A 114 -8.79 4.35 -8.53
N TYR A 115 -7.66 3.68 -8.26
CA TYR A 115 -6.62 4.16 -7.36
C TYR A 115 -5.21 4.04 -7.94
N ILE A 116 -4.37 5.02 -7.63
CA ILE A 116 -2.90 4.89 -7.68
C ILE A 116 -2.44 4.39 -6.32
N ASN A 117 -1.55 3.40 -6.28
CA ASN A 117 -1.06 2.81 -5.04
C ASN A 117 0.42 3.13 -4.82
N LEU A 118 0.77 3.56 -3.61
CA LEU A 118 2.09 4.11 -3.28
C LEU A 118 2.68 3.44 -2.04
N HIS A 119 3.97 3.17 -2.10
CA HIS A 119 4.80 2.89 -0.94
C HIS A 119 5.69 4.09 -0.62
N TRP A 120 6.02 4.27 0.66
CA TRP A 120 7.00 5.27 1.06
C TRP A 120 7.82 4.85 2.28
N TYR A 121 9.14 4.90 2.16
CA TYR A 121 10.06 4.75 3.28
C TYR A 121 11.11 5.85 3.22
N GLY A 122 11.29 6.58 4.32
CA GLY A 122 12.21 7.71 4.34
C GLY A 122 12.55 8.17 5.75
N GLN A 123 13.04 9.40 5.88
CA GLN A 123 13.73 9.81 7.10
C GLN A 123 12.91 10.78 7.97
N ASN A 124 11.89 11.43 7.42
CA ASN A 124 11.05 12.36 8.18
C ASN A 124 9.68 12.63 7.53
N PHE A 125 8.79 13.26 8.29
CA PHE A 125 7.45 13.63 7.84
C PHE A 125 7.44 14.58 6.65
N GLN A 126 8.36 15.55 6.59
CA GLN A 126 8.39 16.52 5.49
C GLN A 126 8.62 15.82 4.14
N GLN A 127 9.56 14.88 4.07
CA GLN A 127 9.80 14.08 2.87
C GLN A 127 8.56 13.26 2.46
N PHE A 128 7.87 12.65 3.43
CA PHE A 128 6.62 11.91 3.17
C PHE A 128 5.54 12.83 2.60
N GLN A 129 5.29 13.97 3.24
CA GLN A 129 4.31 14.94 2.79
C GLN A 129 4.64 15.47 1.38
N THR A 130 5.90 15.79 1.11
CA THR A 130 6.35 16.20 -0.22
C THR A 130 6.09 15.12 -1.26
N TYR A 131 6.38 13.86 -0.96
CA TYR A 131 6.16 12.75 -1.89
C TYR A 131 4.67 12.55 -2.22
N ILE A 132 3.80 12.52 -1.19
CA ILE A 132 2.36 12.34 -1.39
C ILE A 132 1.77 13.52 -2.19
N ASN A 133 2.18 14.75 -1.90
CA ASN A 133 1.75 15.92 -2.67
C ASN A 133 2.27 15.89 -4.12
N ALA A 134 3.50 15.43 -4.36
CA ALA A 134 4.04 15.26 -5.71
C ALA A 134 3.26 14.21 -6.51
N ALA A 135 2.88 13.10 -5.87
CA ALA A 135 2.02 12.09 -6.49
C ALA A 135 0.66 12.67 -6.89
N HIS A 136 0.01 13.42 -5.99
CA HIS A 136 -1.26 14.09 -6.31
C HIS A 136 -1.12 15.13 -7.43
N ALA A 137 -0.05 15.95 -7.40
CA ALA A 137 0.21 16.94 -8.45
C ALA A 137 0.43 16.30 -9.82
N LYS A 138 1.09 15.13 -9.87
CA LYS A 138 1.31 14.38 -11.11
C LYS A 138 0.04 13.69 -11.61
N PHE A 139 -0.83 13.26 -10.71
CA PHE A 139 -2.06 12.53 -11.00
C PHE A 139 -3.30 13.17 -10.34
N PRO A 140 -3.66 14.41 -10.72
CA PRO A 140 -4.63 15.22 -9.97
C PRO A 140 -6.06 14.67 -10.00
N ASN A 141 -6.37 13.81 -10.98
CA ASN A 141 -7.70 13.22 -11.16
C ASN A 141 -7.84 11.84 -10.51
N ASN A 142 -6.78 11.32 -9.89
CA ASN A 142 -6.76 9.99 -9.31
C ASN A 142 -6.83 10.05 -7.78
N LYS A 143 -7.57 9.11 -7.18
CA LYS A 143 -7.49 8.84 -5.75
C LYS A 143 -6.22 8.02 -5.46
N ILE A 144 -5.64 8.25 -4.29
CA ILE A 144 -4.40 7.62 -3.84
C ILE A 144 -4.70 6.63 -2.73
N VAL A 145 -4.06 5.47 -2.79
CA VAL A 145 -3.88 4.54 -1.67
C VAL A 145 -2.40 4.57 -1.30
N VAL A 146 -2.12 4.62 -0.01
CA VAL A 146 -0.76 4.45 0.53
C VAL A 146 -0.70 3.09 1.22
N SER A 147 -0.38 2.02 0.48
CA SER A 147 -0.44 0.65 1.02
C SER A 147 0.68 0.31 1.98
N GLU A 148 1.79 1.04 1.95
CA GLU A 148 2.88 0.87 2.92
C GLU A 148 3.57 2.21 3.19
N PHE A 149 3.75 2.57 4.47
CA PHE A 149 4.62 3.67 4.84
C PHE A 149 5.16 3.60 6.27
N ALA A 150 6.44 3.98 6.45
CA ALA A 150 7.11 4.11 7.75
C ALA A 150 8.39 4.96 7.63
N LEU A 151 9.02 5.34 8.76
CA LEU A 151 10.41 5.81 8.70
C LEU A 151 11.32 4.60 8.52
N ALA A 152 12.40 4.75 7.77
CA ALA A 152 13.39 3.71 7.56
C ALA A 152 14.45 3.74 8.68
N ASN A 153 14.31 2.84 9.66
CA ASN A 153 15.21 2.63 10.79
C ASN A 153 15.64 3.95 11.48
N PRO A 154 14.68 4.73 12.01
CA PRO A 154 14.97 6.06 12.56
C PRO A 154 15.87 5.96 13.80
N PRO A 155 16.84 6.88 13.99
CA PRO A 155 17.81 6.81 15.09
C PRO A 155 17.18 6.93 16.48
N GLY A 156 16.08 7.67 16.63
CA GLY A 156 15.29 7.74 17.87
C GLY A 156 14.30 6.58 18.04
N GLY A 157 14.34 5.57 17.16
CA GLY A 157 13.54 4.36 17.24
C GLY A 157 12.02 4.64 17.29
N GLN A 158 11.34 4.05 18.26
CA GLN A 158 9.88 4.16 18.39
C GLN A 158 9.40 5.59 18.64
N ALA A 159 10.19 6.43 19.34
CA ALA A 159 9.80 7.82 19.62
C ALA A 159 9.70 8.65 18.32
N ASP A 160 10.68 8.54 17.43
CA ASP A 160 10.66 9.20 16.13
C ASP A 160 9.51 8.68 15.25
N GLN A 161 9.30 7.36 15.26
CA GLN A 161 8.23 6.73 14.50
C GLN A 161 6.82 7.17 14.97
N LEU A 162 6.62 7.32 16.29
CA LEU A 162 5.39 7.86 16.86
C LEU A 162 5.15 9.30 16.42
N ASN A 163 6.17 10.15 16.47
CA ASN A 163 6.08 11.55 16.05
C ASN A 163 5.77 11.68 14.56
N PHE A 164 6.36 10.81 13.73
CA PHE A 164 6.05 10.72 12.31
C PHE A 164 4.59 10.33 12.07
N PHE A 165 4.12 9.21 12.66
CA PHE A 165 2.77 8.73 12.41
C PHE A 165 1.68 9.70 12.88
N ARG A 166 1.88 10.42 14.00
CA ARG A 166 0.94 11.48 14.43
C ARG A 166 0.75 12.55 13.35
N GLN A 167 1.84 13.02 12.76
CA GLN A 167 1.79 14.03 11.70
C GLN A 167 1.25 13.46 10.39
N ALA A 168 1.68 12.24 10.03
CA ALA A 168 1.23 11.57 8.82
C ALA A 168 -0.28 11.29 8.85
N PHE A 169 -0.83 10.77 9.94
CA PHE A 169 -2.27 10.49 10.05
C PHE A 169 -3.09 11.77 9.95
N ALA A 170 -2.71 12.83 10.67
CA ALA A 170 -3.38 14.13 10.58
C ALA A 170 -3.38 14.70 9.15
N PHE A 171 -2.24 14.56 8.44
CA PHE A 171 -2.14 14.98 7.04
C PHE A 171 -3.00 14.13 6.10
N LEU A 172 -2.92 12.79 6.19
CA LEU A 172 -3.62 11.88 5.31
C LEU A 172 -5.14 11.93 5.53
N ASP A 173 -5.60 12.10 6.77
CA ASP A 173 -7.03 12.28 7.09
C ASP A 173 -7.61 13.57 6.49
N ALA A 174 -6.80 14.63 6.37
CA ALA A 174 -7.20 15.90 5.77
C ALA A 174 -7.09 15.88 4.23
N ALA A 175 -6.25 15.00 3.67
CA ALA A 175 -5.99 14.90 2.25
C ALA A 175 -7.14 14.18 1.52
N THR A 176 -8.14 14.93 1.04
CA THR A 176 -9.33 14.36 0.37
C THR A 176 -9.03 13.50 -0.87
N PHE A 177 -7.83 13.59 -1.44
CA PHE A 177 -7.37 12.75 -2.55
C PHE A 177 -6.79 11.39 -2.11
N VAL A 178 -6.55 11.19 -0.81
CA VAL A 178 -6.15 9.90 -0.23
C VAL A 178 -7.40 9.14 0.21
N GLU A 179 -7.60 7.94 -0.33
CA GLU A 179 -8.72 7.07 0.01
C GLU A 179 -8.41 6.18 1.22
N MET A 180 -7.20 5.60 1.27
CA MET A 180 -6.77 4.66 2.31
C MET A 180 -5.27 4.78 2.55
N TYR A 181 -4.83 4.53 3.78
CA TYR A 181 -3.43 4.42 4.14
C TYR A 181 -3.20 3.31 5.15
N PHE A 182 -2.05 2.64 5.06
CA PHE A 182 -1.73 1.46 5.86
C PHE A 182 -0.30 1.59 6.42
N PRO A 183 -0.15 1.85 7.73
CA PRO A 183 1.16 1.92 8.37
C PRO A 183 1.88 0.56 8.29
N PHE A 184 3.13 0.58 7.84
CA PHE A 184 3.93 -0.65 7.77
C PHE A 184 4.62 -0.89 9.13
N ALA A 185 4.33 -1.95 9.89
CA ALA A 185 3.42 -3.05 9.58
C ALA A 185 2.57 -3.52 10.78
N ALA A 186 1.40 -4.07 10.47
CA ALA A 186 0.46 -4.65 11.42
C ALA A 186 0.91 -6.04 11.93
N THR A 187 2.07 -6.10 12.56
CA THR A 187 2.65 -7.31 13.15
C THR A 187 3.43 -6.97 14.42
N SER A 188 4.07 -7.94 15.05
CA SER A 188 4.98 -7.76 16.19
C SER A 188 6.45 -7.75 15.76
N PRO A 189 7.37 -7.13 16.54
CA PRO A 189 8.80 -7.16 16.25
C PRO A 189 9.37 -8.57 16.02
N ALA A 190 8.97 -9.55 16.83
CA ALA A 190 9.46 -10.92 16.71
C ALA A 190 9.00 -11.57 15.40
N LEU A 191 7.73 -11.41 15.05
CA LEU A 191 7.20 -11.94 13.78
C LEU A 191 7.80 -11.22 12.58
N PHE A 192 8.00 -9.91 12.66
CA PHE A 192 8.65 -9.14 11.61
C PHE A 192 10.08 -9.63 11.36
N ASN A 193 10.91 -9.69 12.41
CA ASN A 193 12.30 -10.15 12.29
C ASN A 193 12.41 -11.59 11.77
N ALA A 194 11.42 -12.45 12.02
CA ALA A 194 11.43 -13.83 11.57
C ALA A 194 10.99 -14.01 10.10
N ASN A 195 10.25 -13.06 9.53
CA ASN A 195 9.58 -13.25 8.23
C ASN A 195 9.95 -12.19 7.18
N ASP A 196 10.52 -11.06 7.58
CA ASP A 196 10.99 -10.05 6.63
C ASP A 196 12.37 -10.45 6.07
N ALA A 197 12.60 -10.22 4.77
CA ALA A 197 13.86 -10.55 4.12
C ALA A 197 14.99 -9.57 4.50
N ASN A 198 14.65 -8.36 4.95
CA ASN A 198 15.58 -7.32 5.36
C ASN A 198 15.00 -6.46 6.50
N PRO A 199 14.80 -7.03 7.70
CA PRO A 199 14.17 -6.32 8.81
C PRO A 199 14.97 -5.08 9.27
N GLY A 200 16.27 -5.03 8.97
CA GLY A 200 17.15 -3.90 9.31
C GLY A 200 16.91 -2.64 8.48
N ALA A 201 16.31 -2.74 7.30
CA ALA A 201 16.04 -1.56 6.45
C ALA A 201 15.02 -0.61 7.09
N ILE A 202 13.97 -1.18 7.70
CA ILE A 202 12.90 -0.41 8.35
C ILE A 202 13.06 -0.40 9.87
N GLY A 203 13.63 -1.47 10.44
CA GLY A 203 13.62 -1.71 11.88
C GLY A 203 12.24 -2.11 12.39
N THR A 204 12.11 -2.27 13.71
CA THR A 204 10.88 -2.73 14.36
C THR A 204 10.09 -1.61 15.05
N SER A 205 10.50 -0.36 14.86
CA SER A 205 9.92 0.80 15.57
C SER A 205 8.47 1.11 15.14
N SER A 206 8.04 0.65 13.97
CA SER A 206 6.73 0.92 13.37
C SER A 206 5.69 -0.19 13.60
N MET A 207 6.05 -1.26 14.29
CA MET A 207 5.19 -2.41 14.51
C MET A 207 3.95 -2.04 15.36
N LEU A 208 2.76 -2.42 14.88
CA LEU A 208 1.50 -2.07 15.55
C LEU A 208 1.19 -2.93 16.79
N TYR A 209 1.88 -4.05 16.96
CA TYR A 209 1.69 -4.98 18.09
C TYR A 209 3.00 -5.21 18.85
N ASN A 210 2.87 -5.49 20.14
CA ASN A 210 3.95 -6.03 20.96
C ASN A 210 4.09 -7.55 20.72
N ASN A 211 5.19 -8.14 21.17
CA ASN A 211 5.43 -9.58 21.00
C ASN A 211 4.42 -10.48 21.74
N ASP A 212 3.76 -9.96 22.77
CA ASP A 212 2.70 -10.65 23.51
C ASP A 212 1.31 -10.53 22.84
N GLY A 213 1.23 -9.88 21.68
CA GLY A 213 -0.01 -9.66 20.94
C GLY A 213 -0.84 -8.47 21.43
N THR A 214 -0.40 -7.74 22.46
CA THR A 214 -1.05 -6.49 22.86
C THR A 214 -0.73 -5.36 21.87
N ILE A 215 -1.54 -4.30 21.88
CA ILE A 215 -1.33 -3.14 21.00
C ILE A 215 -0.06 -2.37 21.41
N SER A 216 0.77 -2.01 20.44
CA SER A 216 1.96 -1.19 20.69
C SER A 216 1.60 0.28 20.87
N ALA A 217 2.56 1.11 21.30
CA ALA A 217 2.39 2.56 21.34
C ALA A 217 2.00 3.14 19.97
N VAL A 218 2.55 2.59 18.88
CA VAL A 218 2.22 2.99 17.51
C VAL A 218 0.82 2.51 17.14
N GLY A 219 0.48 1.25 17.46
CA GLY A 219 -0.86 0.72 17.22
C GLY A 219 -1.95 1.55 17.90
N GLN A 220 -1.68 2.05 19.10
CA GLN A 220 -2.62 2.87 19.86
C GLN A 220 -3.04 4.16 19.11
N LEU A 221 -2.16 4.70 18.25
CA LEU A 221 -2.48 5.89 17.46
C LEU A 221 -3.68 5.66 16.52
N LEU A 222 -3.86 4.44 16.01
CA LEU A 222 -4.97 4.08 15.10
C LEU A 222 -6.32 3.99 15.81
N LEU A 223 -6.33 3.82 17.13
CA LEU A 223 -7.56 3.80 17.92
C LEU A 223 -7.99 5.20 18.39
N SER A 224 -7.05 6.13 18.43
CA SER A 224 -7.25 7.50 18.91
C SER A 224 -7.40 8.54 17.80
N ALA A 225 -7.07 8.17 16.56
CA ALA A 225 -7.23 9.03 15.40
C ALA A 225 -8.73 9.20 15.12
#